data_AF-A0A8C9V017-F1
#
_entry.id   AF-A0A8C9V017-F1
#
_cell.length_a   1.000
_cell.length_b   1.000
_cell.length_c   1.000
_cell.angle_alpha   90.00
_cell.angle_beta   90.00
_cell.angle_gamma   90.00
#
_symmetry.space_group_name_H-M   'P 1'
#
loop_
_entity.id
_entity.type
_entity.pdbx_description
1 polymer ?
#
loop_
_entity_poly.entity_id
_entity_poly.type
_entity_poly.pdbx_seq_one_letter_code
_entity_poly.pdbx_strand_id
1 'polypeptide(L)'
;LSVTEGTELVYGLIGKEVQLDPKVTETINNITWKKENNGIAKWDSSSGLYYDDRCRTDQCNLNKSTGVLILKGLKREDKGRYFSEINSKGPAKEFELIVLEPVPKPRVARDCSWTQCILACVGEESNHTKYSWKENDITVKEGNILMVEKSGEQSKSYTCVFSNPKSEEHSDPVSVMDVSPGQSLNIFKKYSVLQYFLHDILDFKLIHRYHDMKVQDLLSVTEVCCLYLQSKCPSAEGHVCQ
;
A
#
# COMPACT_ATOMS: atom_id res chain seq x y z
N LEU A 1 -1.43 -8.71 -28.26
CA LEU A 1 -2.77 -9.19 -28.69
C LEU A 1 -3.47 -8.01 -29.32
N SER A 2 -3.57 -8.00 -30.64
CA SER A 2 -4.34 -6.99 -31.38
C SER A 2 -5.83 -7.28 -31.15
N VAL A 3 -6.49 -6.42 -30.38
CA VAL A 3 -7.96 -6.44 -30.25
C VAL A 3 -8.53 -6.12 -31.62
N THR A 4 -9.33 -7.02 -32.18
CA THR A 4 -10.02 -6.82 -33.45
C THR A 4 -11.06 -5.70 -33.31
N GLU A 5 -11.20 -4.88 -34.35
CA GLU A 5 -12.15 -3.78 -34.40
C GLU A 5 -13.58 -4.33 -34.20
N GLY A 6 -14.22 -3.99 -33.07
CA GLY A 6 -15.57 -4.44 -32.70
C GLY A 6 -15.68 -5.28 -31.42
N THR A 7 -14.58 -5.86 -30.94
CA THR A 7 -14.54 -6.68 -29.71
C THR A 7 -14.56 -5.81 -28.44
N GLU A 8 -15.49 -6.08 -27.52
CA GLU A 8 -15.64 -5.35 -26.25
C GLU A 8 -14.81 -6.01 -25.13
N LEU A 9 -13.93 -5.25 -24.48
CA LEU A 9 -13.18 -5.75 -23.32
C LEU A 9 -14.06 -5.74 -22.07
N VAL A 10 -14.18 -6.89 -21.41
CA VAL A 10 -14.93 -7.03 -20.16
C VAL A 10 -14.01 -7.55 -19.07
N TYR A 11 -13.98 -6.88 -17.93
CA TYR A 11 -13.21 -7.31 -16.77
C TYR A 11 -14.14 -7.99 -15.75
N GLY A 12 -13.69 -9.08 -15.15
CA GLY A 12 -14.38 -9.76 -14.05
C GLY A 12 -13.40 -10.16 -12.95
N LEU A 13 -13.88 -10.29 -11.71
CA LEU A 13 -13.08 -10.79 -10.60
C LEU A 13 -13.32 -12.28 -10.39
N ILE A 14 -12.26 -13.02 -10.04
CA ILE A 14 -12.38 -14.42 -9.61
C ILE A 14 -13.42 -14.56 -8.50
N GLY A 15 -14.26 -15.59 -8.60
CA GLY A 15 -15.32 -15.91 -7.66
C GLY A 15 -16.54 -14.97 -7.72
N LYS A 16 -16.50 -13.91 -8.54
CA LYS A 16 -17.62 -12.97 -8.74
C LYS A 16 -18.37 -13.28 -10.03
N GLU A 17 -19.46 -12.56 -10.26
CA GLU A 17 -20.23 -12.64 -11.49
C GLU A 17 -19.83 -11.56 -12.49
N VAL A 18 -20.07 -11.83 -13.77
CA VAL A 18 -19.93 -10.88 -14.88
C VAL A 18 -21.08 -11.05 -15.85
N GLN A 19 -21.45 -9.96 -16.52
CA GLN A 19 -22.52 -9.93 -17.52
C GLN A 19 -21.91 -9.61 -18.88
N LEU A 20 -22.31 -10.37 -19.89
CA LEU A 20 -22.00 -10.14 -21.29
C LEU A 20 -23.31 -9.74 -21.99
N ASP A 21 -23.38 -8.48 -22.40
CA ASP A 21 -24.60 -7.89 -22.96
C ASP A 21 -24.44 -7.62 -24.46
N PRO A 22 -25.12 -8.39 -25.35
CA PRO A 22 -25.01 -8.21 -26.78
C PRO A 22 -25.69 -6.92 -27.29
N LYS A 23 -26.38 -6.16 -26.42
CA LYS A 23 -27.01 -4.86 -26.72
C LYS A 23 -27.97 -4.93 -27.92
N VAL A 24 -28.74 -6.02 -28.00
CA VAL A 24 -29.72 -6.22 -29.08
C VAL A 24 -31.07 -5.58 -28.75
N THR A 25 -31.71 -5.02 -29.77
CA THR A 25 -33.03 -4.36 -29.68
C THR A 25 -34.13 -5.08 -30.45
N GLU A 26 -33.78 -6.08 -31.27
CA GLU A 26 -34.73 -6.87 -32.03
C GLU A 26 -35.43 -7.94 -31.18
N THR A 27 -36.59 -8.42 -31.63
CA THR A 27 -37.26 -9.56 -31.01
C THR A 27 -36.42 -10.83 -31.15
N ILE A 28 -36.16 -11.49 -30.02
CA ILE A 28 -35.28 -12.66 -29.96
C ILE A 28 -36.12 -13.94 -30.02
N ASN A 29 -35.86 -14.78 -31.03
CA ASN A 29 -36.44 -16.11 -31.20
C ASN A 29 -35.44 -17.23 -30.92
N ASN A 30 -34.14 -16.96 -31.13
CA ASN A 30 -33.07 -17.86 -30.77
C ASN A 30 -31.81 -17.10 -30.32
N ILE A 31 -31.03 -17.74 -29.45
CA ILE A 31 -29.76 -17.24 -28.91
C ILE A 31 -28.77 -18.40 -28.89
N THR A 32 -27.54 -18.15 -29.33
CA THR A 32 -26.40 -19.05 -29.08
C THR A 32 -25.25 -18.24 -28.50
N TRP A 33 -24.69 -18.72 -27.40
CA TRP A 33 -23.45 -18.22 -26.83
C TRP A 33 -22.35 -19.24 -27.01
N LYS A 34 -21.19 -18.76 -27.45
CA LYS A 34 -19.97 -19.55 -27.61
C LYS A 34 -18.83 -18.92 -26.83
N LYS A 35 -17.98 -19.77 -26.25
CA LYS A 35 -16.66 -19.41 -25.73
C LYS A 35 -15.62 -20.01 -26.66
N GLU A 36 -14.79 -19.18 -27.27
CA GLU A 36 -13.97 -19.57 -28.41
C GLU A 36 -14.86 -20.35 -29.42
N ASN A 37 -14.50 -21.59 -29.80
CA ASN A 37 -15.30 -22.36 -30.75
C ASN A 37 -16.37 -23.27 -30.11
N ASN A 38 -16.53 -23.23 -28.78
CA ASN A 38 -17.42 -24.14 -28.05
C ASN A 38 -18.72 -23.45 -27.66
N GLY A 39 -19.86 -24.08 -27.99
CA GLY A 39 -21.17 -23.62 -27.52
C GLY A 39 -21.29 -23.82 -26.01
N ILE A 40 -21.72 -22.79 -25.28
CA ILE A 40 -21.91 -22.83 -23.83
C ILE A 40 -23.39 -22.65 -23.44
N ALA A 41 -24.17 -21.95 -24.24
CA ALA A 41 -25.61 -21.81 -24.03
C ALA A 41 -26.33 -21.69 -25.36
N LYS A 42 -27.49 -22.33 -25.46
CA LYS A 42 -28.39 -22.21 -26.61
C LYS A 42 -29.82 -22.11 -26.13
N TRP A 43 -30.56 -21.14 -26.66
CA TRP A 43 -31.99 -21.03 -26.44
C TRP A 43 -32.70 -20.88 -27.77
N ASP A 44 -33.85 -21.53 -27.90
CA ASP A 44 -34.74 -21.40 -29.03
C ASP A 44 -36.19 -21.50 -28.53
N SER A 45 -37.09 -20.72 -29.13
CA SER A 45 -38.50 -20.67 -28.71
C SER A 45 -39.23 -22.01 -28.84
N SER A 46 -38.79 -22.88 -29.75
CA SER A 46 -39.38 -24.21 -29.99
C SER A 46 -38.75 -25.31 -29.15
N SER A 47 -37.44 -25.26 -28.90
CA SER A 47 -36.70 -26.35 -28.23
C SER A 47 -36.26 -26.04 -26.79
N GLY A 48 -36.46 -24.81 -26.32
CA GLY A 48 -36.15 -24.42 -24.95
C GLY A 48 -34.69 -24.02 -24.74
N LEU A 49 -34.24 -24.04 -23.49
CA LEU A 49 -32.90 -23.61 -23.07
C LEU A 49 -32.03 -24.82 -22.80
N TYR A 50 -30.83 -24.82 -23.36
CA TYR A 50 -29.80 -25.82 -23.17
C TYR A 50 -28.49 -25.14 -22.79
N TYR A 51 -27.79 -25.71 -21.81
CA TYR A 51 -26.46 -25.28 -21.40
C TYR A 51 -25.45 -26.40 -21.61
N ASP A 52 -24.23 -26.00 -21.94
CA ASP A 52 -23.12 -26.92 -22.15
C ASP A 52 -21.81 -26.40 -21.55
N ASP A 53 -20.80 -27.26 -21.54
CA ASP A 53 -19.43 -26.96 -21.11
C ASP A 53 -19.40 -26.19 -19.77
N ARG A 54 -18.84 -24.97 -19.77
CA ARG A 54 -18.74 -24.10 -18.59
C ARG A 54 -20.08 -23.76 -17.95
N CYS A 55 -21.17 -23.82 -18.70
CA CYS A 55 -22.51 -23.48 -18.23
C CYS A 55 -23.38 -24.70 -17.89
N ARG A 56 -22.86 -25.93 -17.98
CA ARG A 56 -23.63 -27.15 -17.69
C ARG A 56 -24.17 -27.19 -16.25
N THR A 57 -23.51 -26.49 -15.33
CA THR A 57 -23.97 -26.28 -13.94
C THR A 57 -24.77 -24.98 -13.80
N ASP A 58 -25.36 -24.72 -12.65
CA ASP A 58 -26.11 -23.49 -12.28
C ASP A 58 -25.28 -22.18 -12.23
N GLN A 59 -24.09 -22.20 -12.84
CA GLN A 59 -23.11 -21.12 -12.89
C GLN A 59 -23.34 -20.15 -14.04
N CYS A 60 -24.34 -20.37 -14.90
CA CYS A 60 -24.73 -19.45 -15.96
C CYS A 60 -26.22 -19.12 -15.90
N ASN A 61 -26.58 -17.92 -16.31
CA ASN A 61 -27.97 -17.51 -16.52
C ASN A 61 -28.08 -16.73 -17.83
N LEU A 62 -29.02 -17.14 -18.69
CA LEU A 62 -29.27 -16.53 -19.99
C LEU A 62 -30.63 -15.84 -19.97
N ASN A 63 -30.62 -14.53 -20.12
CA ASN A 63 -31.85 -13.77 -20.30
C ASN A 63 -32.33 -13.91 -21.75
N LYS A 64 -33.46 -14.59 -21.93
CA LYS A 64 -34.05 -14.89 -23.25
C LYS A 64 -34.59 -13.65 -23.97
N SER A 65 -34.96 -12.62 -23.21
CA SER A 65 -35.55 -11.39 -23.74
C SER A 65 -34.48 -10.39 -24.19
N THR A 66 -33.33 -10.35 -23.53
CA THR A 66 -32.25 -9.39 -23.84
C THR A 66 -31.01 -10.02 -24.47
N GLY A 67 -30.87 -11.35 -24.41
CA GLY A 67 -29.67 -12.06 -24.86
C GLY A 67 -28.50 -12.03 -23.86
N VAL A 68 -28.64 -11.32 -22.73
CA VAL A 68 -27.58 -11.17 -21.72
C VAL A 68 -27.21 -12.52 -21.11
N LEU A 69 -25.92 -12.85 -21.13
CA LEU A 69 -25.35 -14.00 -20.44
C LEU A 69 -24.66 -13.55 -19.16
N ILE A 70 -25.07 -14.12 -18.03
CA ILE A 70 -24.43 -13.93 -16.73
C ILE A 70 -23.59 -15.17 -16.42
N LEU A 71 -22.29 -14.99 -16.22
CA LEU A 71 -21.37 -16.02 -15.71
C LEU A 71 -21.16 -15.76 -14.22
N LYS A 72 -21.42 -16.77 -13.38
CA LYS A 72 -21.24 -16.70 -11.93
C LYS A 72 -19.99 -17.46 -11.50
N GLY A 73 -19.38 -16.99 -10.41
CA GLY A 73 -18.24 -17.66 -9.80
C GLY A 73 -17.08 -17.81 -10.76
N LEU A 74 -16.64 -16.70 -11.37
CA LEU A 74 -15.60 -16.70 -12.39
C LEU A 74 -14.33 -17.42 -11.92
N LYS A 75 -13.72 -18.15 -12.85
CA LYS A 75 -12.45 -18.85 -12.64
C LYS A 75 -11.42 -18.38 -13.66
N ARG A 76 -10.13 -18.67 -13.44
CA ARG A 76 -9.05 -18.24 -14.34
C ARG A 76 -9.25 -18.76 -15.76
N GLU A 77 -9.77 -19.97 -15.89
CA GLU A 77 -10.11 -20.63 -17.15
C GLU A 77 -11.27 -19.97 -17.90
N ASP A 78 -12.07 -19.12 -17.26
CA ASP A 78 -13.19 -18.41 -17.91
C ASP A 78 -12.69 -17.26 -18.79
N LYS A 79 -11.42 -16.86 -18.65
CA LYS A 79 -10.77 -15.92 -19.56
C LYS A 79 -10.86 -16.40 -21.01
N GLY A 80 -11.11 -15.46 -21.92
CA GLY A 80 -11.06 -15.70 -23.37
C GLY A 80 -12.17 -14.98 -24.10
N ARG A 81 -12.34 -15.35 -25.37
CA ARG A 81 -13.31 -14.74 -26.28
C ARG A 81 -14.67 -15.38 -26.13
N TYR A 82 -15.68 -14.53 -26.11
CA TYR A 82 -17.08 -14.91 -26.11
C TYR A 82 -17.79 -14.21 -27.26
N PHE A 83 -18.71 -14.91 -27.91
CA PHE A 83 -19.57 -14.28 -28.90
C PHE A 83 -20.99 -14.83 -28.82
N SER A 84 -21.90 -13.93 -29.16
CA SER A 84 -23.33 -14.17 -29.19
C SER A 84 -23.80 -14.22 -30.63
N GLU A 85 -24.67 -15.17 -30.95
CA GLU A 85 -25.41 -15.26 -32.20
C GLU A 85 -26.89 -15.13 -31.85
N ILE A 86 -27.57 -14.15 -32.44
CA ILE A 86 -28.96 -13.82 -32.17
C ILE A 86 -29.77 -14.05 -33.43
N ASN A 87 -30.89 -14.74 -33.34
CA ASN A 87 -31.78 -15.06 -34.47
C ASN A 87 -31.06 -15.76 -35.65
N SER A 88 -30.08 -16.61 -35.36
CA SER A 88 -29.23 -17.32 -36.33
C SER A 88 -28.51 -16.40 -37.32
N LYS A 89 -28.37 -15.11 -36.97
CA LYS A 89 -27.52 -14.16 -37.67
C LYS A 89 -26.08 -14.34 -37.16
N GLY A 90 -25.11 -13.80 -37.90
CA GLY A 90 -23.70 -13.81 -37.51
C GLY A 90 -23.47 -13.20 -36.10
N PRO A 91 -22.21 -13.15 -35.63
CA PRO A 91 -21.93 -12.70 -34.27
C PRO A 91 -22.50 -11.30 -34.05
N ALA A 92 -23.48 -11.19 -33.15
CA ALA A 92 -24.12 -9.93 -32.80
C ALA A 92 -23.11 -9.03 -32.05
N LYS A 93 -22.32 -9.64 -31.16
CA LYS A 93 -21.26 -8.98 -30.42
C LYS A 93 -20.20 -9.98 -29.97
N GLU A 94 -18.95 -9.53 -29.98
CA GLU A 94 -17.79 -10.25 -29.47
C GLU A 94 -17.26 -9.56 -28.20
N PHE A 95 -16.83 -10.36 -27.23
CA PHE A 95 -16.26 -9.92 -25.97
C PHE A 95 -14.94 -10.64 -25.72
N GLU A 96 -13.95 -9.93 -25.18
CA GLU A 96 -12.77 -10.51 -24.55
C GLU A 96 -12.94 -10.40 -23.03
N LEU A 97 -13.19 -11.52 -22.36
CA LEU A 97 -13.31 -11.56 -20.91
C LEU A 97 -11.91 -11.71 -20.29
N ILE A 98 -11.51 -10.71 -19.51
CA ILE A 98 -10.30 -10.73 -18.70
C ILE A 98 -10.70 -11.00 -17.25
N VAL A 99 -10.22 -12.13 -16.72
CA VAL A 99 -10.43 -12.51 -15.32
C VAL A 99 -9.26 -12.01 -14.48
N LEU A 100 -9.56 -11.19 -13.49
CA LEU A 100 -8.61 -10.54 -12.58
C LEU A 100 -8.73 -11.12 -11.17
N GLU A 101 -7.64 -11.09 -10.44
CA GLU A 101 -7.66 -11.30 -8.99
C GLU A 101 -7.88 -9.95 -8.30
N PRO A 102 -8.57 -9.90 -7.16
CA PRO A 102 -8.57 -8.71 -6.33
C PRO A 102 -7.14 -8.34 -5.97
N VAL A 103 -6.80 -7.05 -6.10
CA VAL A 103 -5.48 -6.58 -5.67
C VAL A 103 -5.32 -6.79 -4.17
N PRO A 104 -4.16 -7.27 -3.68
CA PRO A 104 -3.88 -7.31 -2.26
C PRO A 104 -3.58 -5.92 -1.73
N LYS A 105 -3.70 -5.75 -0.41
CA LYS A 105 -3.27 -4.54 0.29
C LYS A 105 -1.78 -4.24 -0.01
N PRO A 106 -1.44 -3.08 -0.58
CA PRO A 106 -0.05 -2.76 -0.91
C PRO A 106 0.75 -2.39 0.34
N ARG A 107 2.07 -2.58 0.26
CA ARG A 107 3.03 -2.14 1.29
C ARG A 107 3.78 -0.90 0.83
N VAL A 108 4.07 0.02 1.74
CA VAL A 108 5.00 1.12 1.45
C VAL A 108 6.38 0.80 2.02
N ALA A 109 7.38 0.80 1.16
CA ALA A 109 8.79 0.87 1.54
C ALA A 109 9.21 2.34 1.56
N ARG A 110 10.09 2.71 2.51
CA ARG A 110 10.59 4.07 2.66
C ARG A 110 12.11 4.07 2.70
N ASP A 111 12.71 5.03 2.02
CA ASP A 111 14.11 5.37 2.12
C ASP A 111 14.21 6.88 2.37
N CYS A 112 14.90 7.30 3.42
CA CYS A 112 14.89 8.69 3.86
C CYS A 112 16.31 9.21 4.07
N SER A 113 16.59 10.37 3.48
CA SER A 113 17.73 11.20 3.84
C SER A 113 17.36 12.14 5.00
N TRP A 114 18.23 13.10 5.31
CA TRP A 114 17.95 14.15 6.29
C TRP A 114 16.79 15.05 5.88
N THR A 115 16.67 15.37 4.59
CA THR A 115 15.74 16.39 4.07
C THR A 115 14.55 15.82 3.33
N GLN A 116 14.66 14.61 2.77
CA GLN A 116 13.63 14.01 1.92
C GLN A 116 13.46 12.52 2.17
N CYS A 117 12.31 11.99 1.78
CA CYS A 117 12.03 10.57 1.73
C CYS A 117 11.55 10.18 0.34
N ILE A 118 12.00 9.02 -0.13
CA ILE A 118 11.46 8.30 -1.27
C ILE A 118 10.53 7.22 -0.70
N LEU A 119 9.26 7.30 -1.06
CA LEU A 119 8.26 6.30 -0.74
C LEU A 119 8.01 5.45 -1.98
N ALA A 120 8.15 4.14 -1.83
CA ALA A 120 7.92 3.17 -2.89
C ALA A 120 6.74 2.28 -2.49
N CYS A 121 5.72 2.26 -3.32
CA CYS A 121 4.58 1.38 -3.16
C CYS A 121 4.89 0.03 -3.80
N VAL A 122 4.67 -1.03 -3.03
CA VAL A 122 5.00 -2.41 -3.38
C VAL A 122 3.71 -3.22 -3.43
N GLY A 123 3.36 -3.65 -4.63
CA GLY A 123 2.31 -4.60 -4.95
C GLY A 123 2.77 -5.55 -6.06
N GLU A 124 2.01 -6.61 -6.32
CA GLU A 124 2.30 -7.54 -7.41
C GLU A 124 1.85 -6.96 -8.75
N GLU A 125 2.81 -6.43 -9.51
CA GLU A 125 2.51 -5.75 -10.76
C GLU A 125 2.00 -6.71 -11.85
N SER A 126 0.96 -6.27 -12.55
CA SER A 126 0.45 -6.88 -13.76
C SER A 126 0.09 -5.81 -14.78
N ASN A 127 -0.22 -6.24 -16.00
CA ASN A 127 -0.60 -5.36 -17.12
C ASN A 127 -1.88 -4.55 -16.86
N HIS A 128 -2.65 -4.90 -15.82
CA HIS A 128 -3.93 -4.27 -15.48
C HIS A 128 -3.87 -3.49 -14.17
N THR A 129 -2.74 -3.53 -13.44
CA THR A 129 -2.62 -2.84 -12.17
C THR A 129 -2.04 -1.45 -12.32
N LYS A 130 -2.42 -0.54 -11.42
CA LYS A 130 -1.96 0.84 -11.37
C LYS A 130 -1.69 1.25 -9.92
N TYR A 131 -0.84 2.27 -9.77
CA TYR A 131 -0.54 2.89 -8.49
C TYR A 131 -0.87 4.37 -8.54
N SER A 132 -1.34 4.90 -7.43
CA SER A 132 -1.36 6.34 -7.17
C SER A 132 -1.11 6.61 -5.69
N TRP A 133 -0.85 7.87 -5.37
CA TRP A 133 -0.57 8.33 -4.01
C TRP A 133 -1.59 9.37 -3.60
N LYS A 134 -2.07 9.24 -2.36
CA LYS A 134 -2.89 10.24 -1.69
C LYS A 134 -2.11 10.93 -0.58
N GLU A 135 -2.21 12.25 -0.48
CA GLU A 135 -1.83 13.04 0.69
C GLU A 135 -3.14 13.50 1.35
N ASN A 136 -3.38 13.10 2.61
CA ASN A 136 -4.62 13.43 3.33
C ASN A 136 -5.89 13.19 2.49
N ASP A 137 -6.01 11.98 1.92
CA ASP A 137 -7.09 11.52 1.04
C ASP A 137 -7.22 12.17 -0.36
N ILE A 138 -6.36 13.14 -0.69
CA ILE A 138 -6.33 13.78 -2.01
C ILE A 138 -5.25 13.12 -2.86
N THR A 139 -5.60 12.65 -4.07
CA THR A 139 -4.62 12.09 -5.01
C THR A 139 -3.62 13.17 -5.45
N VAL A 140 -2.33 12.94 -5.18
CA VAL A 140 -1.24 13.87 -5.48
C VAL A 140 -0.33 13.41 -6.60
N LYS A 141 -0.25 12.10 -6.86
CA LYS A 141 0.68 11.56 -7.87
C LYS A 141 0.25 10.18 -8.38
N GLU A 142 0.44 9.95 -9.67
CA GLU A 142 0.35 8.62 -10.29
C GLU A 142 1.71 7.91 -10.29
N GLY A 143 1.69 6.58 -10.24
CA GLY A 143 2.87 5.72 -10.22
C GLY A 143 3.25 5.23 -8.82
N ASN A 144 4.18 4.29 -8.77
CA ASN A 144 4.57 3.58 -7.55
C ASN A 144 5.56 4.34 -6.67
N ILE A 145 6.24 5.38 -7.18
CA ILE A 145 7.22 6.16 -6.42
C ILE A 145 6.71 7.56 -6.11
N LEU A 146 6.82 8.00 -4.86
CA LEU A 146 6.58 9.37 -4.42
C LEU A 146 7.81 9.92 -3.70
N MET A 147 8.25 11.13 -4.05
CA MET A 147 9.29 11.85 -3.34
C MET A 147 8.65 12.95 -2.51
N VAL A 148 9.00 13.02 -1.22
CA VAL A 148 8.42 13.99 -0.28
C VAL A 148 9.52 14.62 0.55
N GLU A 149 9.37 15.91 0.83
CA GLU A 149 10.26 16.63 1.74
C GLU A 149 9.78 16.45 3.18
N LYS A 150 10.72 16.43 4.13
CA LYS A 150 10.37 16.53 5.55
C LYS A 150 10.04 18.00 5.84
N SER A 151 8.79 18.27 6.20
CA SER A 151 8.33 19.62 6.55
C SER A 151 8.03 19.66 8.04
N GLY A 152 8.65 20.62 8.74
CA GLY A 152 8.64 20.68 10.21
C GLY A 152 7.39 21.29 10.85
N GLU A 153 6.44 21.82 10.08
CA GLU A 153 5.27 22.48 10.64
C GLU A 153 4.06 21.55 10.84
N GLN A 154 3.87 20.54 9.96
CA GLN A 154 2.77 19.58 10.07
C GLN A 154 3.18 18.20 9.54
N SER A 155 2.80 17.14 10.28
CA SER A 155 2.96 15.77 9.81
C SER A 155 2.04 15.52 8.63
N LYS A 156 2.62 15.26 7.46
CA LYS A 156 1.89 14.82 6.28
C LYS A 156 1.74 13.31 6.29
N SER A 157 0.55 12.83 5.93
CA SER A 157 0.23 11.41 5.84
C SER A 157 0.02 11.01 4.39
N TYR A 158 0.73 9.97 3.97
CA TYR A 158 0.72 9.45 2.60
C TYR A 158 0.17 8.04 2.55
N THR A 159 -0.77 7.81 1.66
CA THR A 159 -1.36 6.49 1.42
C THR A 159 -1.15 6.11 -0.03
N CYS A 160 -0.60 4.92 -0.27
CA CYS A 160 -0.57 4.37 -1.62
C CYS A 160 -1.91 3.71 -1.94
N VAL A 161 -2.41 3.97 -3.14
CA VAL A 161 -3.54 3.28 -3.76
C VAL A 161 -2.98 2.30 -4.78
N PHE A 162 -3.34 1.03 -4.66
CA PHE A 162 -3.03 0.01 -5.66
C PHE A 162 -4.34 -0.54 -6.20
N SER A 163 -4.51 -0.54 -7.52
CA SER A 163 -5.80 -0.89 -8.12
C SER A 163 -5.66 -1.64 -9.44
N ASN A 164 -6.75 -2.29 -9.84
CA ASN A 164 -7.00 -2.79 -11.18
C ASN A 164 -8.41 -2.36 -11.61
N PRO A 165 -8.90 -2.66 -12.84
CA PRO A 165 -10.21 -2.22 -13.31
C PRO A 165 -11.43 -2.61 -12.45
N LYS A 166 -11.29 -3.55 -11.51
CA LYS A 166 -12.38 -4.09 -10.69
C LYS A 166 -12.16 -4.08 -9.19
N SER A 167 -10.95 -3.80 -8.71
CA SER A 167 -10.61 -3.76 -7.29
C SER A 167 -9.56 -2.71 -6.99
N GLU A 168 -9.65 -2.11 -5.81
CA GLU A 168 -8.71 -1.11 -5.29
C GLU A 168 -8.45 -1.41 -3.81
N GLU A 169 -7.20 -1.26 -3.39
CA GLU A 169 -6.78 -1.38 -2.00
C GLU A 169 -5.80 -0.27 -1.64
N HIS A 170 -5.71 0.02 -0.34
CA HIS A 170 -4.91 1.11 0.20
C HIS A 170 -3.87 0.60 1.18
N SER A 171 -2.65 1.15 1.12
CA SER A 171 -1.64 0.87 2.13
C SER A 171 -2.07 1.39 3.50
N ASP A 172 -1.37 0.96 4.55
CA ASP A 172 -1.40 1.75 5.79
C ASP A 172 -0.83 3.15 5.53
N PRO A 173 -1.37 4.19 6.18
CA PRO A 173 -0.87 5.54 6.05
C PRO A 173 0.56 5.65 6.57
N VAL A 174 1.42 6.33 5.83
CA VAL A 174 2.80 6.60 6.21
C VAL A 174 2.97 8.07 6.52
N SER A 175 3.25 8.36 7.78
CA SER A 175 3.65 9.70 8.22
C SER A 175 5.14 9.91 7.97
N VAL A 176 5.45 11.04 7.36
CA VAL A 176 6.82 11.56 7.31
C VAL A 176 6.92 12.66 8.38
N MET A 177 7.52 12.31 9.51
CA MET A 177 7.89 13.26 10.56
C MET A 177 9.36 13.67 10.42
N ASP A 178 9.68 14.87 10.89
CA ASP A 178 11.07 15.27 11.12
C ASP A 178 11.75 14.36 12.16
N VAL A 179 13.00 14.00 11.87
CA VAL A 179 14.03 13.97 12.90
C VAL A 179 14.89 15.18 12.59
N SER A 180 14.70 16.26 13.35
CA SER A 180 15.57 17.42 13.25
C SER A 180 17.02 16.98 13.56
N PRO A 181 18.04 17.41 12.78
CA PRO A 181 19.43 17.29 13.20
C PRO A 181 19.64 18.29 14.35
N GLY A 182 19.22 17.89 15.55
CA GLY A 182 19.16 18.76 16.73
C GLY A 182 18.74 18.05 18.02
N GLN A 183 18.36 16.78 17.97
CA GLN A 183 18.51 15.91 19.14
C GLN A 183 19.77 15.09 18.93
N SER A 184 20.88 15.60 19.47
CA SER A 184 21.92 14.69 19.95
C SER A 184 21.20 13.61 20.77
N LEU A 185 21.53 12.34 20.50
CA LEU A 185 21.42 11.31 21.52
C LEU A 185 22.34 11.74 22.67
N ASN A 186 21.85 12.65 23.52
CA ASN A 186 22.43 12.95 24.82
C ASN A 186 22.16 11.75 25.72
N ILE A 187 22.92 10.68 25.50
CA ILE A 187 23.07 9.60 26.49
C ILE A 187 23.91 10.08 27.69
N PHE A 188 24.36 11.34 27.71
CA PHE A 188 24.85 11.97 28.93
C PHE A 188 24.15 13.31 29.18
N LYS A 189 22.90 13.28 29.69
CA LYS A 189 22.48 14.28 30.67
C LYS A 189 23.26 14.00 31.97
N LYS A 190 24.54 14.39 31.97
CA LYS A 190 25.26 14.64 33.22
C LYS A 190 24.62 15.89 33.80
N TYR A 191 23.95 15.74 34.94
CA TYR A 191 23.28 16.81 35.67
C TYR A 191 24.15 18.07 35.73
N SER A 192 23.78 19.09 34.96
CA SER A 192 24.26 20.46 35.14
C SER A 192 23.24 21.15 36.05
N VAL A 193 23.47 21.07 37.36
CA VAL A 193 22.75 21.85 38.35
C VAL A 193 23.25 23.28 38.24
N LEU A 194 22.65 24.07 37.36
CA LEU A 194 22.80 25.51 37.35
C LEU A 194 21.60 26.08 36.62
N GLN A 195 20.92 27.00 37.29
CA GLN A 195 19.88 27.88 36.76
C GLN A 195 18.43 27.47 37.01
N TYR A 196 18.06 27.28 38.28
CA TYR A 196 16.83 27.83 38.87
C TYR A 196 17.11 27.99 40.38
N PHE A 197 17.10 29.21 40.90
CA PHE A 197 16.79 29.66 42.28
C PHE A 197 17.32 31.09 42.44
N LEU A 198 16.82 31.98 41.58
CA LEU A 198 16.76 33.41 41.86
C LEU A 198 15.27 33.71 41.82
N HIS A 199 14.77 34.18 42.96
CA HIS A 199 13.38 34.30 43.41
C HIS A 199 12.96 33.19 44.38
N ASP A 200 12.67 33.64 45.60
CA ASP A 200 12.16 32.97 46.79
C ASP A 200 13.19 32.29 47.70
N ILE A 201 13.89 33.11 48.50
CA ILE A 201 13.98 33.06 49.98
C ILE A 201 14.64 34.40 50.41
N LEU A 202 13.89 35.49 50.29
CA LEU A 202 13.82 36.42 51.41
C LEU A 202 13.03 35.69 52.49
N ASP A 203 13.45 35.82 53.75
CA ASP A 203 12.98 35.09 54.93
C ASP A 203 13.57 33.68 55.12
N PHE A 204 14.73 33.61 55.77
CA PHE A 204 14.74 33.23 57.19
C PHE A 204 16.13 33.46 57.82
N LYS A 205 16.16 34.39 58.76
CA LYS A 205 17.17 34.49 59.82
C LYS A 205 17.27 33.15 60.56
N LEU A 206 18.41 32.91 61.22
CA LEU A 206 18.85 31.72 62.00
C LEU A 206 19.63 30.71 61.11
N ILE A 207 20.95 30.56 61.18
CA ILE A 207 21.76 30.25 62.37
C ILE A 207 23.20 30.77 62.19
N HIS A 208 23.67 31.38 63.27
CA HIS A 208 25.02 31.85 63.56
C HIS A 208 26.10 30.75 63.55
N ARG A 209 27.34 31.20 63.26
CA ARG A 209 28.65 30.60 63.63
C ARG A 209 29.09 29.37 62.83
N TYR A 210 30.08 29.54 61.96
CA TYR A 210 31.47 29.15 62.29
C TYR A 210 32.44 29.85 61.31
N HIS A 211 33.46 30.47 61.91
CA HIS A 211 34.53 31.24 61.29
C HIS A 211 35.58 30.31 60.64
N ASP A 212 36.25 30.83 59.60
CA ASP A 212 37.61 30.53 59.16
C ASP A 212 37.99 29.09 58.75
N MET A 213 38.17 28.87 57.44
CA MET A 213 39.39 28.19 56.95
C MET A 213 39.65 28.43 55.45
N LYS A 214 40.93 28.49 55.12
CA LYS A 214 41.56 29.21 54.00
C LYS A 214 41.48 28.51 52.65
N VAL A 215 41.53 29.34 51.60
CA VAL A 215 41.85 28.99 50.22
C VAL A 215 43.29 28.43 50.17
N GLN A 216 43.49 27.11 50.35
CA GLN A 216 44.78 26.48 49.99
C GLN A 216 44.88 24.94 49.85
N ASP A 217 43.86 24.12 50.15
CA ASP A 217 44.02 22.65 50.05
C ASP A 217 43.35 22.02 48.81
N LEU A 218 43.75 22.51 47.62
CA LEU A 218 43.31 22.00 46.32
C LEU A 218 44.24 20.90 45.75
N LEU A 219 45.05 20.26 46.59
CA LEU A 219 46.12 19.35 46.15
C LEU A 219 45.94 17.86 46.48
N SER A 220 44.80 17.42 47.05
CA SER A 220 44.61 16.00 47.41
C SER A 220 43.57 15.23 46.58
N VAL A 221 42.94 15.86 45.59
CA VAL A 221 41.89 15.20 44.77
C VAL A 221 42.44 14.56 43.49
N THR A 222 43.57 15.05 42.98
CA THR A 222 44.21 14.53 41.76
C THR A 222 44.93 13.19 41.98
N GLU A 223 45.52 12.96 43.15
CA GLU A 223 46.23 11.71 43.45
C GLU A 223 45.29 10.51 43.63
N VAL A 224 44.07 10.73 44.13
CA VAL A 224 43.06 9.67 44.29
C VAL A 224 42.51 9.19 42.94
N CYS A 225 42.39 10.09 41.96
CA CYS A 225 41.94 9.74 40.61
C CYS A 225 42.98 8.93 39.80
N CYS A 226 44.28 9.21 39.96
CA CYS A 226 45.34 8.47 39.27
C CYS A 226 45.45 7.01 39.76
N LEU A 227 45.32 6.76 41.05
CA LEU A 227 45.37 5.41 41.63
C LEU A 227 44.17 4.55 41.19
N TYR A 228 43.00 5.16 40.97
CA TYR A 228 41.82 4.44 40.47
C TYR A 228 41.97 4.01 39.00
N LEU A 229 42.59 4.85 38.16
CA LEU A 229 42.79 4.55 36.72
C LEU A 229 43.82 3.43 36.46
N GLN A 230 44.84 3.29 37.31
CA GLN A 230 45.82 2.20 37.19
C GLN A 230 45.23 0.82 37.56
N SER A 231 44.16 0.76 38.37
CA SER A 231 43.53 -0.49 38.78
C SER A 231 42.66 -1.16 37.71
N LYS A 232 42.38 -0.48 36.58
CA LYS A 232 41.40 -0.90 35.57
C LYS A 232 42.00 -1.35 34.23
N CYS A 233 43.31 -1.29 34.02
CA CYS A 233 43.96 -1.74 32.78
C CYS A 233 45.19 -2.63 33.03
N PRO A 234 45.05 -3.97 33.02
CA PRO A 234 46.17 -4.87 32.79
C PRO A 234 46.50 -4.93 31.29
N SER A 235 47.77 -4.77 30.96
CA SER A 235 48.38 -4.79 29.64
C SER A 235 48.15 -6.07 28.82
N ALA A 236 47.92 -5.93 27.51
CA ALA A 236 48.46 -6.78 26.43
C ALA A 236 48.29 -6.01 25.12
N GLU A 237 49.32 -5.31 24.66
CA GLU A 237 50.22 -5.74 23.56
C GLU A 237 49.67 -5.45 22.16
N GLY A 238 50.28 -4.45 21.52
CA GLY A 238 50.44 -4.35 20.06
C GLY A 238 49.17 -4.11 19.25
N HIS A 239 48.92 -2.86 18.87
CA HIS A 239 48.88 -2.38 17.47
C HIS A 239 48.27 -0.97 17.43
N VAL A 240 48.96 -0.10 16.68
CA VAL A 240 48.69 1.33 16.49
C VAL A 240 47.46 1.52 15.61
N CYS A 241 46.49 2.34 16.03
CA CYS A 241 45.48 2.91 15.12
C CYS A 241 45.90 4.32 14.72
N GLN A 242 46.32 4.48 13.46
CA GLN A 242 46.30 5.76 12.73
C GLN A 242 44.87 6.11 12.33
#